data_AF-A0A959QS97-F1
#
_entry.id   AF-A0A959QS97-F1
#
_cell.length_a   1.000
_cell.length_b   1.000
_cell.length_c   1.000
_cell.angle_alpha   90.00
_cell.angle_beta   90.00
_cell.angle_gamma   90.00
#
_symmetry.space_group_name_H-M   'P 1'
#
loop_
_entity.id
_entity.type
_entity.pdbx_description
1 polymer ?
#
loop_
_entity_poly.entity_id
_entity_poly.type
_entity_poly.pdbx_seq_one_letter_code
_entity_poly.pdbx_strand_id
1 'polypeptide(L)'
;MTIEELGYKPELEAYRVNHHLDSFGIGRVISEHKDRYTVKTVDGEYDAEVIGNLRFAATSRHDLPAVGDWVAISEYDEHKALIHAILPRSSIVERKAVGQLGRAQIIATNIDVGLIVQSVDRDFSINRLERYLTICNASRIQPMIVLSKVDLVEESQLEKLIEQIKERIHDVPVFAISNQSQAGMDALKAELVQGCTYCLLGSSGVGKSTLINTLAGNQLMETGEINQRIERGKHVTSHRELIVLDRGILIDNPGMREVGMTQVSEGLEKTFDDIANLARECKFLDCTHTSERDCAVLLALEQGELDPQKYANFIKLEKERMYFESDALERKKKDKDLGKLIKSVVKEKKRTKY
;
A
#
# COMPACT_ATOMS: atom_id res chain seq x y z
N MET A 1 -1.49 -4.94 -26.00
CA MET A 1 -1.39 -4.26 -24.70
C MET A 1 -0.64 -2.96 -24.92
N THR A 2 -1.19 -1.82 -24.51
CA THR A 2 -0.46 -0.53 -24.59
C THR A 2 0.23 -0.22 -23.26
N ILE A 3 1.09 0.80 -23.23
CA ILE A 3 1.81 1.18 -22.01
C ILE A 3 0.87 1.86 -20.99
N GLU A 4 -0.17 2.54 -21.48
CA GLU A 4 -1.23 3.14 -20.66
C GLU A 4 -2.10 2.07 -20.00
N GLU A 5 -2.34 0.94 -20.67
CA GLU A 5 -3.02 -0.22 -20.07
C GLU A 5 -2.21 -0.86 -18.93
N LEU A 6 -0.89 -0.70 -18.95
CA LEU A 6 0.01 -1.03 -17.84
C LEU A 6 0.05 0.04 -16.75
N GLY A 7 -0.71 1.14 -16.88
CA GLY A 7 -0.81 2.24 -15.93
C GLY A 7 0.27 3.30 -16.06
N TYR A 8 0.87 3.46 -17.24
CA TYR A 8 1.83 4.51 -17.49
C TYR A 8 1.11 5.84 -17.70
N LYS A 9 1.55 6.87 -16.97
CA LYS A 9 0.89 8.17 -16.94
C LYS A 9 1.76 9.24 -17.62
N PRO A 10 1.16 10.30 -18.19
CA PRO A 10 1.91 11.36 -18.87
C PRO A 10 2.99 12.04 -18.01
N GLU A 11 2.80 12.13 -16.70
CA GLU A 11 3.77 12.73 -15.78
C GLU A 11 5.08 11.92 -15.72
N LEU A 12 4.99 10.59 -15.92
CA LEU A 12 6.15 9.70 -15.97
C LEU A 12 6.94 9.89 -17.26
N GLU A 13 6.26 10.12 -18.37
CA GLU A 13 6.91 10.41 -19.66
C GLU A 13 7.61 11.77 -19.60
N ALA A 14 6.96 12.79 -19.04
CA ALA A 14 7.58 14.09 -18.83
C ALA A 14 8.83 13.99 -17.94
N TYR A 15 8.77 13.19 -16.87
CA TYR A 15 9.95 12.90 -16.04
C TYR A 15 11.05 12.20 -16.84
N ARG A 16 10.71 11.17 -17.62
CA ARG A 16 11.65 10.40 -18.42
C ARG A 16 12.45 11.30 -19.37
N VAL A 17 11.77 12.18 -20.10
CA VAL A 17 12.41 13.13 -21.04
C VAL A 17 13.29 14.13 -20.30
N ASN A 18 12.78 14.73 -19.21
CA ASN A 18 13.52 15.74 -18.43
C ASN A 18 14.79 15.18 -17.76
N HIS A 19 14.83 13.87 -17.51
CA HIS A 19 15.97 13.19 -16.88
C HIS A 19 16.84 12.41 -17.88
N HIS A 20 16.68 12.64 -19.19
CA HIS A 20 17.46 12.00 -20.26
C HIS A 20 17.40 10.46 -20.22
N LEU A 21 16.22 9.93 -19.88
CA LEU A 21 15.93 8.49 -19.86
C LEU A 21 15.17 8.03 -21.12
N ASP A 22 15.05 8.89 -22.12
CA ASP A 22 14.36 8.67 -23.40
C ASP A 22 15.03 7.58 -24.25
N SER A 23 16.34 7.38 -24.08
CA SER A 23 17.10 6.32 -24.76
C SER A 23 16.92 4.91 -24.17
N PHE A 24 16.30 4.79 -22.99
CA PHE A 24 16.01 3.51 -22.34
C PHE A 24 14.59 3.05 -22.64
N GLY A 25 14.38 1.73 -22.67
CA GLY A 25 13.04 1.15 -22.62
C GLY A 25 12.38 1.43 -21.27
N ILE A 26 11.05 1.33 -21.20
CA ILE A 26 10.29 1.51 -19.97
C ILE A 26 9.52 0.23 -19.68
N GLY A 27 9.53 -0.17 -18.41
CA GLY A 27 8.73 -1.29 -17.95
C GLY A 27 8.26 -1.13 -16.51
N ARG A 28 7.28 -1.96 -16.16
CA ARG A 28 6.67 -1.99 -14.83
C ARG A 28 7.13 -3.24 -14.08
N VAL A 29 7.61 -3.08 -12.86
CA VAL A 29 8.04 -4.19 -12.01
C VAL A 29 6.80 -4.96 -11.55
N ILE A 30 6.67 -6.22 -11.96
CA ILE A 30 5.52 -7.06 -11.64
C ILE A 30 5.78 -8.05 -10.51
N SER A 31 7.04 -8.43 -10.30
CA SER A 31 7.45 -9.28 -9.17
C SER A 31 8.88 -8.99 -8.74
N GLU A 32 9.15 -9.20 -7.45
CA GLU A 32 10.49 -9.07 -6.86
C GLU A 32 10.84 -10.38 -6.16
N HIS A 33 12.02 -10.93 -6.47
CA HIS A 33 12.58 -12.06 -5.74
C HIS A 33 14.07 -11.84 -5.44
N LYS A 34 14.34 -11.40 -4.21
CA LYS A 34 15.68 -11.05 -3.67
C LYS A 34 16.29 -9.84 -4.38
N ASP A 35 17.07 -10.09 -5.44
CA ASP A 35 17.79 -9.08 -6.23
C ASP A 35 17.45 -9.22 -7.74
N ARG A 36 16.50 -10.10 -8.09
CA ARG A 36 15.95 -10.27 -9.44
C ARG A 36 14.53 -9.71 -9.47
N TYR A 37 14.19 -9.06 -10.57
CA TYR A 37 12.91 -8.41 -10.78
C TYR A 37 12.31 -8.90 -12.09
N THR A 38 11.02 -9.20 -12.12
CA THR A 38 10.33 -9.39 -13.40
C THR A 38 9.75 -8.04 -13.82
N VAL A 39 10.09 -7.59 -15.01
CA VAL A 39 9.65 -6.30 -15.55
C VAL A 39 8.79 -6.56 -16.79
N LYS A 40 7.55 -6.05 -16.77
CA LYS A 40 6.61 -6.11 -17.89
C LYS A 40 6.74 -4.87 -18.75
N THR A 41 6.91 -5.05 -20.05
CA THR A 41 6.81 -3.99 -21.07
C THR A 41 5.64 -4.31 -22.01
N VAL A 42 5.44 -3.45 -23.01
CA VAL A 42 4.49 -3.72 -24.11
C VAL A 42 4.92 -4.91 -24.98
N ASP A 43 6.23 -5.19 -25.05
CA ASP A 43 6.82 -6.21 -25.91
C ASP A 43 6.94 -7.58 -25.23
N GLY A 44 6.97 -7.62 -23.89
CA GLY A 44 7.10 -8.87 -23.17
C GLY A 44 7.47 -8.72 -21.70
N GLU A 45 7.90 -9.84 -21.10
CA GLU A 45 8.45 -9.88 -19.75
C GLU A 45 9.95 -10.08 -19.81
N TYR A 46 10.64 -9.38 -18.91
CA TYR A 46 12.09 -9.39 -18.80
C TYR A 46 12.49 -9.76 -17.39
N ASP A 47 13.45 -10.68 -17.27
CA ASP A 47 14.13 -10.94 -16.01
C ASP A 47 15.26 -9.93 -15.85
N ALA A 48 15.10 -9.05 -14.87
CA ALA A 48 15.86 -7.82 -14.75
C ALA A 48 16.69 -7.75 -13.46
N GLU A 49 17.84 -7.11 -13.57
CA GLU A 49 18.73 -6.81 -12.46
C GLU A 49 19.04 -5.32 -12.39
N VAL A 50 19.31 -4.85 -11.18
CA VAL A 50 19.74 -3.46 -10.95
C VAL A 50 21.21 -3.30 -11.34
N ILE A 51 21.54 -2.23 -12.09
CA ILE A 51 22.93 -1.91 -12.40
C ILE A 51 23.76 -1.70 -11.13
N GLY A 52 25.05 -2.05 -11.20
CA GLY A 52 25.96 -1.94 -10.06
C GLY A 52 25.94 -0.56 -9.41
N ASN A 53 25.98 0.52 -10.20
CA ASN A 53 25.95 1.88 -9.68
C ASN A 53 24.71 2.18 -8.82
N LEU A 54 23.52 1.77 -9.28
CA LEU A 54 22.28 1.96 -8.51
C LEU A 54 22.30 1.10 -7.24
N ARG A 55 22.81 -0.13 -7.31
CA ARG A 55 22.96 -1.02 -6.14
C ARG A 55 23.93 -0.49 -5.10
N PHE A 56 25.04 0.13 -5.52
CA PHE A 56 26.04 0.71 -4.61
C PHE A 56 25.63 2.08 -4.06
N ALA A 57 24.86 2.86 -4.83
CA ALA A 57 24.33 4.14 -4.39
C ALA A 57 23.15 3.99 -3.42
N ALA A 58 22.43 2.87 -3.48
CA ALA A 58 21.31 2.58 -2.60
C ALA A 58 21.73 2.58 -1.12
N THR A 59 21.14 3.50 -0.36
CA THR A 59 21.35 3.62 1.09
C THR A 59 20.30 2.86 1.89
N SER A 60 19.15 2.60 1.26
CA SER A 60 18.01 1.92 1.86
C SER A 60 17.27 1.05 0.84
N ARG A 61 16.33 0.21 1.32
CA ARG A 61 15.42 -0.53 0.44
C ARG A 61 14.48 0.38 -0.36
N HIS A 62 14.31 1.65 0.01
CA HIS A 62 13.53 2.60 -0.78
C HIS A 62 14.23 3.01 -2.09
N ASP A 63 15.56 2.88 -2.15
CA ASP A 63 16.36 3.24 -3.33
C ASP A 63 16.41 2.10 -4.36
N LEU A 64 15.80 0.95 -4.03
CA LEU A 64 15.73 -0.24 -4.88
C LEU A 64 14.31 -0.42 -5.45
N PRO A 65 14.17 -1.08 -6.61
CA PRO A 65 12.86 -1.31 -7.21
C PRO A 65 11.96 -2.15 -6.30
N ALA A 66 10.66 -1.89 -6.37
CA ALA A 66 9.62 -2.64 -5.69
C ALA A 66 8.47 -2.93 -6.67
N VAL A 67 7.59 -3.89 -6.32
CA VAL A 67 6.43 -4.23 -7.14
C VAL A 67 5.56 -2.99 -7.38
N GLY A 68 5.22 -2.74 -8.65
CA GLY A 68 4.48 -1.57 -9.09
C GLY A 68 5.35 -0.41 -9.59
N ASP A 69 6.67 -0.45 -9.36
CA ASP A 69 7.57 0.61 -9.83
C ASP A 69 7.67 0.65 -11.36
N TRP A 70 7.78 1.87 -11.88
CA TRP A 70 8.19 2.12 -13.25
C TRP A 70 9.70 2.25 -13.31
N VAL A 71 10.33 1.56 -14.24
CA VAL A 71 11.79 1.49 -14.36
C VAL A 71 12.24 1.77 -15.79
N ALA A 72 13.36 2.49 -15.90
CA ALA A 72 14.11 2.62 -17.15
C ALA A 72 15.04 1.43 -17.31
N ILE A 73 14.92 0.73 -18.44
CA ILE A 73 15.60 -0.53 -18.70
C ILE A 73 16.36 -0.53 -20.02
N SER A 74 17.43 -1.32 -20.10
CA SER A 74 18.04 -1.72 -21.37
C SER A 74 18.12 -3.23 -21.46
N GLU A 75 17.66 -3.78 -22.56
CA GLU A 75 17.86 -5.20 -22.87
C GLU A 75 19.35 -5.46 -23.14
N TYR A 76 19.88 -6.55 -22.58
CA TYR A 76 21.28 -6.96 -22.80
C TYR A 76 21.41 -8.38 -23.35
N ASP A 77 20.34 -9.16 -23.25
CA ASP A 77 20.20 -10.53 -23.75
C ASP A 77 18.70 -10.83 -23.89
N GLU A 78 18.36 -11.86 -24.66
CA GLU A 78 16.95 -12.22 -24.93
C GLU A 78 16.17 -12.39 -23.62
N HIS A 79 15.11 -11.61 -23.46
CA HIS A 79 14.27 -11.57 -22.25
C HIS A 79 15.01 -11.19 -20.94
N LYS A 80 16.16 -10.52 -21.03
CA LYS A 80 16.89 -10.02 -19.85
C LYS A 80 17.24 -8.54 -19.96
N ALA A 81 17.05 -7.82 -18.87
CA ALA A 81 17.23 -6.37 -18.85
C ALA A 81 18.04 -5.88 -17.64
N LEU A 82 18.67 -4.71 -17.82
CA LEU A 82 19.29 -3.97 -16.73
C LEU A 82 18.41 -2.78 -16.37
N ILE A 83 18.09 -2.63 -15.08
CA ILE A 83 17.38 -1.49 -14.51
C ILE A 83 18.39 -0.38 -14.23
N HIS A 84 18.25 0.73 -14.96
CA HIS A 84 19.12 1.91 -14.84
C HIS A 84 18.59 2.92 -13.83
N ALA A 85 17.27 3.10 -13.79
CA ALA A 85 16.63 4.07 -12.91
C ALA A 85 15.21 3.63 -12.54
N ILE A 86 14.76 4.10 -11.38
CA ILE A 86 13.38 3.99 -10.91
C ILE A 86 12.73 5.36 -11.12
N LEU A 87 11.56 5.39 -11.75
CA LEU A 87 10.79 6.61 -11.95
C LEU A 87 10.06 7.01 -10.65
N PRO A 88 9.60 8.27 -10.51
CA PRO A 88 8.95 8.74 -9.30
C PRO A 88 7.72 7.90 -8.93
N ARG A 89 7.61 7.58 -7.63
CA ARG A 89 6.48 6.85 -7.08
C ARG A 89 5.35 7.82 -6.75
N SER A 90 4.15 7.53 -7.25
CA SER A 90 2.93 8.30 -6.95
C SER A 90 2.34 7.95 -5.58
N SER A 91 2.46 6.69 -5.18
CA SER A 91 2.05 6.16 -3.88
C SER A 91 2.98 5.04 -3.43
N ILE A 92 3.06 4.84 -2.11
CA ILE A 92 3.91 3.81 -1.50
C ILE A 92 3.17 3.19 -0.32
N VAL A 93 3.09 1.86 -0.29
CA VAL A 93 2.52 1.11 0.83
C VAL A 93 3.61 0.29 1.51
N GLU A 94 3.72 0.42 2.84
CA GLU A 94 4.81 -0.15 3.63
C GLU A 94 4.31 -0.98 4.79
N ARG A 95 5.04 -2.06 5.12
CA ARG A 95 4.82 -2.82 6.35
C ARG A 95 6.04 -2.83 7.25
N LYS A 96 5.83 -3.08 8.53
CA LYS A 96 6.92 -3.44 9.43
C LYS A 96 7.45 -4.84 9.04
N ALA A 97 8.76 -4.97 8.89
CA ALA A 97 9.37 -6.28 8.66
C ALA A 97 9.35 -7.11 9.94
N VAL A 98 8.76 -8.31 9.89
CA VAL A 98 8.80 -9.29 10.99
C VAL A 98 10.24 -9.80 11.16
N GLY A 99 10.78 -9.74 12.38
CA GLY A 99 12.08 -10.34 12.74
C GLY A 99 13.33 -9.51 12.43
N GLN A 100 13.24 -8.41 11.66
CA GLN A 100 14.31 -7.42 11.54
C GLN A 100 13.88 -6.11 12.17
N LEU A 101 14.41 -5.79 13.37
CA LEU A 101 14.28 -4.54 14.14
C LEU A 101 13.55 -3.41 13.39
N GLY A 102 12.22 -3.55 13.35
CA GLY A 102 11.21 -2.71 12.70
C GLY A 102 11.55 -1.99 11.39
N ARG A 103 12.36 -2.53 10.49
CA ARG A 103 12.59 -1.90 9.17
C ARG A 103 11.26 -1.84 8.40
N ALA A 104 10.94 -0.67 7.84
CA ALA A 104 9.84 -0.55 6.90
C ALA A 104 10.23 -1.28 5.61
N GLN A 105 9.32 -2.10 5.10
CA GLN A 105 9.47 -2.81 3.84
C GLN A 105 8.38 -2.31 2.90
N ILE A 106 8.78 -1.72 1.78
CA ILE A 106 7.86 -1.41 0.68
C ILE A 106 7.20 -2.72 0.25
N ILE A 107 5.87 -2.69 0.17
CA ILE A 107 5.06 -3.81 -0.26
C ILE A 107 4.71 -3.63 -1.73
N ALA A 108 4.23 -2.44 -2.08
CA ALA A 108 3.83 -2.07 -3.42
C ALA A 108 3.87 -0.55 -3.60
N THR A 109 4.00 -0.10 -4.84
CA THR A 109 4.07 1.30 -5.23
C THR A 109 3.15 1.58 -6.42
N ASN A 110 2.87 2.85 -6.67
CA ASN A 110 2.02 3.29 -7.79
C ASN A 110 0.65 2.61 -7.80
N ILE A 111 0.06 2.48 -6.61
CA ILE A 111 -1.32 2.08 -6.38
C ILE A 111 -2.21 3.31 -6.52
N ASP A 112 -3.29 3.18 -7.30
CA ASP A 112 -4.30 4.22 -7.46
C ASP A 112 -5.44 4.04 -6.46
N VAL A 113 -5.90 2.79 -6.29
CA VAL A 113 -7.08 2.46 -5.47
C VAL A 113 -6.79 1.33 -4.47
N GLY A 114 -7.26 1.50 -3.24
CA GLY A 114 -7.16 0.52 -2.16
C GLY A 114 -8.53 -0.13 -1.91
N LEU A 115 -8.69 -1.39 -2.31
CA LEU A 115 -9.89 -2.19 -2.04
C LEU A 115 -9.83 -2.71 -0.59
N ILE A 116 -10.53 -2.05 0.32
CA ILE A 116 -10.62 -2.42 1.73
C ILE A 116 -11.68 -3.49 1.90
N VAL A 117 -11.24 -4.75 1.91
CA VAL A 117 -12.10 -5.92 1.98
C VAL A 117 -12.36 -6.33 3.44
N GLN A 118 -13.65 -6.42 3.80
CA GLN A 118 -14.09 -6.89 5.11
C GLN A 118 -15.27 -7.85 4.98
N SER A 119 -15.23 -8.95 5.72
CA SER A 119 -16.34 -9.93 5.77
C SER A 119 -17.48 -9.38 6.63
N VAL A 120 -18.73 -9.58 6.20
CA VAL A 120 -19.93 -9.17 6.97
C VAL A 120 -20.30 -10.13 8.11
N ASP A 121 -19.68 -11.30 8.15
CA ASP A 121 -19.77 -12.28 9.26
C ASP A 121 -19.12 -11.74 10.57
N ARG A 122 -18.91 -12.59 11.58
CA ARG A 122 -18.48 -12.34 12.97
C ARG A 122 -17.23 -11.46 13.21
N ASP A 123 -16.57 -10.94 12.18
CA ASP A 123 -15.36 -10.09 12.28
C ASP A 123 -15.55 -8.70 11.63
N PHE A 124 -16.80 -8.23 11.50
CA PHE A 124 -17.07 -6.84 11.11
C PHE A 124 -16.62 -5.85 12.20
N SER A 125 -15.98 -4.76 11.80
CA SER A 125 -15.34 -3.78 12.68
C SER A 125 -15.04 -2.50 11.91
N ILE A 126 -15.78 -1.44 12.24
CA ILE A 126 -15.61 -0.11 11.63
C ILE A 126 -14.23 0.48 11.98
N ASN A 127 -13.76 0.28 13.22
CA ASN A 127 -12.42 0.72 13.63
C ASN A 127 -11.32 0.15 12.72
N ARG A 128 -11.53 -1.06 12.18
CA ARG A 128 -10.59 -1.68 11.24
C ARG A 128 -10.67 -1.05 9.85
N LEU A 129 -11.87 -0.68 9.38
CA LEU A 129 -12.04 0.11 8.15
C LEU A 129 -11.30 1.44 8.28
N GLU A 130 -11.51 2.19 9.35
CA GLU A 130 -10.82 3.47 9.63
C GLU A 130 -9.30 3.31 9.63
N ARG A 131 -8.77 2.21 10.18
CA ARG A 131 -7.34 1.92 10.09
C ARG A 131 -6.86 1.78 8.65
N TYR A 132 -7.56 0.99 7.82
CA TYR A 132 -7.19 0.82 6.41
C TYR A 132 -7.40 2.09 5.60
N LEU A 133 -8.43 2.89 5.91
CA LEU A 133 -8.64 4.21 5.33
C LEU A 133 -7.48 5.15 5.64
N THR A 134 -7.01 5.14 6.89
CA THR A 134 -5.85 5.93 7.30
C THR A 134 -4.60 5.55 6.51
N ILE A 135 -4.40 4.25 6.26
CA ILE A 135 -3.30 3.75 5.41
C ILE A 135 -3.46 4.26 3.97
N CYS A 136 -4.65 4.11 3.37
CA CYS A 136 -4.90 4.60 2.01
C CYS A 136 -4.63 6.10 1.89
N ASN A 137 -5.19 6.89 2.81
CA ASN A 137 -5.05 8.34 2.83
C ASN A 137 -3.58 8.77 3.03
N ALA A 138 -2.86 8.15 3.95
CA ALA A 138 -1.43 8.38 4.18
C ALA A 138 -0.59 8.10 2.91
N SER A 139 -0.96 7.06 2.16
CA SER A 139 -0.28 6.65 0.93
C SER A 139 -0.80 7.37 -0.33
N ARG A 140 -1.72 8.34 -0.21
CA ARG A 140 -2.39 9.03 -1.35
C ARG A 140 -3.12 8.07 -2.30
N ILE A 141 -3.65 6.98 -1.75
CA ILE A 141 -4.43 5.96 -2.44
C ILE A 141 -5.91 6.25 -2.22
N GLN A 142 -6.72 6.18 -3.27
CA GLN A 142 -8.17 6.33 -3.15
C GLN A 142 -8.78 5.07 -2.51
N PRO A 143 -9.46 5.16 -1.36
CA PRO A 143 -10.07 3.99 -0.75
C PRO A 143 -11.40 3.60 -1.41
N MET A 144 -11.69 2.31 -1.41
CA MET A 144 -13.00 1.74 -1.74
C MET A 144 -13.29 0.60 -0.78
N ILE A 145 -14.46 0.59 -0.14
CA ILE A 145 -14.83 -0.44 0.83
C ILE A 145 -15.57 -1.57 0.11
N VAL A 146 -15.16 -2.80 0.39
CA VAL A 146 -15.76 -4.01 -0.17
C VAL A 146 -16.19 -4.94 0.97
N LEU A 147 -17.50 -5.00 1.21
CA LEU A 147 -18.13 -5.94 2.12
C LEU A 147 -18.28 -7.29 1.42
N SER A 148 -17.56 -8.30 1.89
CA SER A 148 -17.55 -9.63 1.30
C SER A 148 -18.42 -10.62 2.08
N LYS A 149 -18.76 -11.73 1.41
CA LYS A 149 -19.56 -12.85 1.94
C LYS A 149 -20.97 -12.42 2.38
N VAL A 150 -21.59 -11.54 1.61
CA VAL A 150 -22.94 -11.04 1.91
C VAL A 150 -24.02 -12.11 1.86
N ASP A 151 -23.71 -13.26 1.25
CA ASP A 151 -24.51 -14.49 1.29
C ASP A 151 -24.67 -15.10 2.70
N LEU A 152 -23.88 -14.67 3.68
CA LEU A 152 -23.93 -15.18 5.06
C LEU A 152 -24.87 -14.42 5.98
N VAL A 153 -25.48 -13.33 5.51
CA VAL A 153 -26.35 -12.46 6.31
C VAL A 153 -27.64 -12.14 5.54
N GLU A 154 -28.70 -11.87 6.29
CA GLU A 154 -29.96 -11.38 5.72
C GLU A 154 -29.82 -9.95 5.19
N GLU A 155 -30.63 -9.58 4.20
CA GLU A 155 -30.61 -8.24 3.57
C GLU A 155 -30.77 -7.12 4.60
N SER A 156 -31.70 -7.26 5.54
CA SER A 156 -31.91 -6.28 6.62
C SER A 156 -30.70 -6.11 7.56
N GLN A 157 -29.83 -7.12 7.68
CA GLN A 157 -28.59 -7.01 8.45
C GLN A 157 -27.51 -6.33 7.61
N LEU A 158 -27.42 -6.65 6.32
CA LEU A 158 -26.50 -6.00 5.40
C LEU A 158 -26.76 -4.48 5.30
N GLU A 159 -28.03 -4.08 5.17
CA GLU A 159 -28.43 -2.67 5.13
C GLU A 159 -27.96 -1.92 6.38
N LYS A 160 -28.16 -2.50 7.57
CA LYS A 160 -27.68 -1.92 8.84
C LYS A 160 -26.17 -1.75 8.87
N LEU A 161 -25.40 -2.72 8.35
CA LEU A 161 -23.94 -2.61 8.29
C LEU A 161 -23.51 -1.49 7.35
N ILE A 162 -24.19 -1.34 6.21
CA ILE A 162 -23.91 -0.26 5.25
C ILE A 162 -24.26 1.10 5.84
N GLU A 163 -25.39 1.22 6.54
CA GLU A 163 -25.81 2.43 7.24
C GLU A 163 -24.79 2.85 8.29
N GLN A 164 -24.35 1.91 9.15
CA GLN A 164 -23.29 2.14 10.13
C GLN A 164 -21.98 2.63 9.51
N ILE A 165 -21.61 2.14 8.32
CA ILE A 165 -20.42 2.63 7.61
C ILE A 165 -20.65 4.05 7.13
N LYS A 166 -21.81 4.35 6.52
CA LYS A 166 -22.12 5.68 5.96
C LYS A 166 -22.26 6.76 7.03
N GLU A 167 -22.72 6.41 8.22
CA GLU A 167 -22.78 7.32 9.38
C GLU A 167 -21.38 7.73 9.84
N ARG A 168 -20.39 6.85 9.70
CA ARG A 168 -19.06 7.03 10.27
C ARG A 168 -17.97 7.42 9.26
N ILE A 169 -18.12 6.96 8.02
CA ILE A 169 -17.17 7.11 6.92
C ILE A 169 -17.90 7.77 5.75
N HIS A 170 -17.52 9.00 5.46
CA HIS A 170 -18.09 9.79 4.36
C HIS A 170 -17.20 9.71 3.11
N ASP A 171 -17.78 9.95 1.94
CA ASP A 171 -17.08 10.07 0.65
C ASP A 171 -16.24 8.85 0.21
N VAL A 172 -16.55 7.67 0.74
CA VAL A 172 -15.93 6.40 0.32
C VAL A 172 -16.98 5.48 -0.26
N PRO A 173 -16.83 4.99 -1.50
CA PRO A 173 -17.78 4.07 -2.10
C PRO A 173 -17.74 2.70 -1.38
N VAL A 174 -18.93 2.12 -1.17
CA VAL A 174 -19.13 0.85 -0.46
C VAL A 174 -19.80 -0.15 -1.40
N PHE A 175 -19.15 -1.29 -1.63
CA PHE A 175 -19.66 -2.38 -2.44
C PHE A 175 -19.94 -3.62 -1.58
N ALA A 176 -21.12 -4.18 -1.72
CA ALA A 176 -21.52 -5.42 -1.07
C ALA A 176 -21.44 -6.56 -2.08
N ILE A 177 -20.58 -7.56 -1.83
CA ILE A 177 -20.30 -8.64 -2.78
C ILE A 177 -20.36 -10.04 -2.15
N SER A 178 -20.73 -11.01 -2.97
CA SER A 178 -20.49 -12.42 -2.69
C SER A 178 -19.69 -13.04 -3.84
N ASN A 179 -18.54 -13.64 -3.50
CA ASN A 179 -17.80 -14.45 -4.46
C ASN A 179 -18.55 -15.76 -4.79
N GLN A 180 -19.42 -16.24 -3.90
CA GLN A 180 -20.13 -17.52 -4.08
C GLN A 180 -21.37 -17.34 -4.95
N SER A 181 -22.23 -16.38 -4.63
CA SER A 181 -23.45 -16.12 -5.40
C SER A 181 -23.25 -15.16 -6.57
N GLN A 182 -22.05 -14.57 -6.70
CA GLN A 182 -21.72 -13.50 -7.65
C GLN A 182 -22.55 -12.21 -7.45
N ALA A 183 -23.31 -12.11 -6.36
CA ALA A 183 -24.06 -10.89 -6.02
C ALA A 183 -23.11 -9.69 -5.88
N GLY A 184 -23.50 -8.56 -6.47
CA GLY A 184 -22.77 -7.28 -6.40
C GLY A 184 -21.45 -7.23 -7.17
N MET A 185 -20.99 -8.33 -7.77
CA MET A 185 -19.71 -8.39 -8.48
C MET A 185 -19.68 -7.49 -9.72
N ASP A 186 -20.79 -7.39 -10.46
CA ASP A 186 -20.86 -6.57 -11.66
C ASP A 186 -20.78 -5.07 -11.34
N ALA A 187 -21.37 -4.64 -10.22
CA ALA A 187 -21.26 -3.27 -9.73
C ALA A 187 -19.81 -2.93 -9.37
N LEU A 188 -19.11 -3.83 -8.68
CA LEU A 188 -17.67 -3.64 -8.38
C LEU A 188 -16.82 -3.60 -9.65
N LYS A 189 -17.09 -4.49 -10.62
CA LYS A 189 -16.37 -4.53 -11.91
C LYS A 189 -16.58 -3.29 -12.76
N ALA A 190 -17.75 -2.64 -12.66
CA ALA A 190 -18.07 -1.42 -13.40
C ALA A 190 -17.21 -0.22 -12.97
N GLU A 191 -16.74 -0.20 -11.72
CA GLU A 191 -15.84 0.83 -11.21
C GLU A 191 -14.37 0.59 -11.57
N LEU A 192 -14.02 -0.61 -12.05
CA LEU A 192 -12.64 -0.92 -12.40
C LEU A 192 -12.28 -0.26 -13.74
N VAL A 193 -11.35 0.68 -13.67
CA VAL A 193 -10.78 1.41 -14.81
C VAL A 193 -9.50 0.74 -15.30
N GLN A 194 -9.41 0.52 -16.61
CA GLN A 194 -8.21 0.01 -17.28
C GLN A 194 -7.01 0.93 -17.03
N GLY A 195 -5.82 0.35 -16.82
CA GLY A 195 -4.61 1.10 -16.45
C GLY A 195 -4.54 1.56 -14.99
N CYS A 196 -5.65 1.57 -14.24
CA CYS A 196 -5.60 1.84 -12.80
C CYS A 196 -5.12 0.62 -12.00
N THR A 197 -4.39 0.89 -10.94
CA THR A 197 -3.75 -0.10 -10.07
C THR A 197 -4.50 -0.22 -8.75
N TYR A 198 -4.96 -1.42 -8.43
CA TYR A 198 -5.72 -1.76 -7.25
C TYR A 198 -4.90 -2.64 -6.30
N CYS A 199 -4.90 -2.31 -5.02
CA CYS A 199 -4.34 -3.15 -3.96
C CYS A 199 -5.44 -3.61 -3.01
N LEU A 200 -5.43 -4.88 -2.61
CA LEU A 200 -6.40 -5.40 -1.66
C LEU A 200 -5.88 -5.31 -0.22
N LEU A 201 -6.67 -4.66 0.64
CA LEU A 201 -6.42 -4.46 2.06
C LEU A 201 -7.48 -5.23 2.85
N GLY A 202 -7.12 -5.80 4.01
CA GLY A 202 -8.10 -6.53 4.82
C GLY A 202 -7.49 -7.68 5.65
N SER A 203 -8.23 -8.12 6.66
CA SER A 203 -7.84 -9.24 7.52
C SER A 203 -7.64 -10.54 6.73
N SER A 204 -6.89 -11.49 7.29
CA SER A 204 -6.84 -12.84 6.69
C SER A 204 -8.22 -13.50 6.73
N GLY A 205 -8.59 -14.26 5.70
CA GLY A 205 -9.86 -15.00 5.66
C GLY A 205 -11.10 -14.20 5.23
N VAL A 206 -10.96 -12.90 4.95
CA VAL A 206 -12.07 -12.05 4.45
C VAL A 206 -12.38 -12.26 2.95
N GLY A 207 -11.63 -13.10 2.24
CA GLY A 207 -11.89 -13.41 0.83
C GLY A 207 -11.14 -12.58 -0.21
N LYS A 208 -10.02 -11.92 0.15
CA LYS A 208 -9.17 -11.16 -0.80
C LYS A 208 -8.68 -12.00 -1.98
N SER A 209 -8.04 -13.14 -1.71
CA SER A 209 -7.52 -14.00 -2.79
C SER A 209 -8.65 -14.58 -3.66
N THR A 210 -9.80 -14.89 -3.05
CA THR A 210 -11.00 -15.29 -3.81
C THR A 210 -11.48 -14.16 -4.71
N LEU A 211 -11.51 -12.92 -4.22
CA LEU A 211 -11.87 -11.75 -5.01
C LEU A 211 -10.91 -11.52 -6.19
N ILE A 212 -9.60 -11.64 -5.96
CA ILE A 212 -8.58 -11.55 -7.02
C ILE A 212 -8.87 -12.57 -8.12
N ASN A 213 -9.10 -13.83 -7.74
CA ASN A 213 -9.42 -14.88 -8.71
C ASN A 213 -10.72 -14.59 -9.47
N THR A 214 -11.77 -14.12 -8.79
CA THR A 214 -13.05 -13.76 -9.42
C THR A 214 -12.90 -12.58 -10.39
N LEU A 215 -12.07 -11.58 -10.05
CA LEU A 215 -11.82 -10.42 -10.90
C LEU A 215 -10.90 -10.75 -12.09
N ALA A 216 -9.90 -11.62 -11.87
CA ALA A 216 -9.03 -12.11 -12.94
C ALA A 216 -9.76 -13.05 -13.92
N GLY A 217 -10.84 -13.69 -13.48
CA GLY A 217 -11.60 -14.62 -14.31
C GLY A 217 -10.75 -15.80 -14.81
N ASN A 218 -11.11 -16.34 -15.97
CA ASN A 218 -10.38 -17.44 -16.63
C ASN A 218 -9.02 -17.03 -17.22
N GLN A 219 -8.59 -15.75 -17.12
CA GLN A 219 -7.33 -15.30 -17.72
C GLN A 219 -6.09 -15.96 -17.08
N LEU A 220 -6.18 -16.38 -15.81
CA LEU A 220 -5.14 -17.17 -15.15
C LEU A 220 -5.07 -18.64 -15.66
N MET A 221 -6.14 -19.14 -16.31
CA MET A 221 -6.20 -20.48 -16.89
C MET A 221 -5.73 -20.53 -18.36
N GLU A 222 -5.81 -19.42 -19.11
CA GLU A 222 -5.32 -19.35 -20.50
C GLU A 222 -3.79 -19.21 -20.60
N THR A 223 -3.12 -18.65 -19.60
CA THR A 223 -1.65 -18.65 -19.48
C THR A 223 -1.12 -19.99 -18.92
N GLY A 224 -1.55 -21.09 -19.53
CA GLY A 224 -1.34 -22.47 -19.12
C GLY A 224 0.09 -23.03 -19.22
N GLU A 225 1.13 -22.19 -19.20
CA GLU A 225 2.54 -22.66 -19.19
C GLU A 225 3.27 -22.45 -17.85
N ILE A 226 2.64 -21.88 -16.81
CA ILE A 226 3.27 -21.74 -15.47
C ILE A 226 2.52 -22.54 -14.39
N ASN A 227 1.69 -23.50 -14.79
CA ASN A 227 0.85 -24.26 -13.86
C ASN A 227 1.52 -25.53 -13.28
N GLN A 228 2.77 -25.39 -12.80
CA GLN A 228 3.44 -26.44 -11.99
C GLN A 228 3.74 -26.02 -10.54
N ARG A 229 3.37 -24.80 -10.12
CA ARG A 229 3.67 -24.32 -8.75
C ARG A 229 2.47 -24.14 -7.82
N ILE A 230 1.25 -24.37 -8.31
CA ILE A 230 0.01 -24.22 -7.52
C ILE A 230 -0.65 -25.59 -7.29
N GLU A 231 0.14 -26.64 -7.08
CA GLU A 231 -0.36 -27.89 -6.51
C GLU A 231 0.11 -28.04 -5.07
N ARG A 232 -0.71 -27.53 -4.16
CA ARG A 232 -1.17 -28.17 -2.90
C ARG A 232 -1.62 -27.10 -1.94
N GLY A 233 -2.85 -27.26 -1.45
CA GLY A 233 -3.48 -26.45 -0.40
C GLY A 233 -2.70 -26.47 0.91
N LYS A 234 -1.60 -25.74 0.95
CA LYS A 234 -0.85 -25.37 2.15
C LYS A 234 -0.46 -23.90 2.00
N HIS A 235 -1.18 -23.06 2.72
CA HIS A 235 -0.92 -21.65 2.97
C HIS A 235 0.58 -21.27 2.90
N VAL A 236 1.05 -20.68 1.79
CA VAL A 236 2.09 -19.64 1.76
C VAL A 236 1.98 -18.87 0.42
N THR A 237 1.10 -17.86 0.33
CA THR A 237 1.32 -16.79 -0.65
C THR A 237 2.48 -15.95 -0.09
N SER A 238 3.70 -16.21 -0.54
CA SER A 238 4.88 -15.36 -0.24
C SER A 238 5.36 -14.57 -1.45
N HIS A 239 4.68 -14.72 -2.60
CA HIS A 239 4.99 -14.00 -3.81
C HIS A 239 4.11 -12.76 -3.88
N ARG A 240 4.76 -11.60 -4.13
CA ARG A 240 4.10 -10.33 -4.41
C ARG A 240 4.06 -10.23 -5.92
N GLU A 241 2.86 -10.27 -6.47
CA GLU A 241 2.67 -10.30 -7.92
C GLU A 241 1.65 -9.25 -8.31
N LEU A 242 2.02 -8.49 -9.34
CA LEU A 242 1.14 -7.59 -10.07
C LEU A 242 0.54 -8.36 -11.24
N ILE A 243 -0.78 -8.41 -11.29
CA ILE A 243 -1.57 -9.09 -12.31
C ILE A 243 -2.24 -8.02 -13.16
N VAL A 244 -1.99 -8.03 -14.47
CA VAL A 244 -2.62 -7.12 -15.42
C VAL A 244 -3.88 -7.77 -15.95
N LEU A 245 -5.02 -7.12 -15.78
CA LEU A 245 -6.33 -7.54 -16.27
C LEU A 245 -6.85 -6.56 -17.32
N ASP A 246 -7.85 -6.96 -18.09
CA ASP A 246 -8.49 -6.09 -19.09
C ASP A 246 -9.07 -4.80 -18.49
N ARG A 247 -9.48 -4.85 -17.22
CA ARG A 247 -10.18 -3.76 -16.53
C ARG A 247 -9.34 -3.05 -15.47
N GLY A 248 -8.05 -3.34 -15.39
CA GLY A 248 -7.16 -2.74 -14.39
C GLY A 248 -6.08 -3.70 -13.93
N ILE A 249 -5.32 -3.29 -12.92
CA ILE A 249 -4.13 -4.00 -12.46
C ILE A 249 -4.31 -4.34 -11.00
N LEU A 250 -4.15 -5.61 -10.62
CA LEU A 250 -4.28 -6.06 -9.23
C LEU A 250 -2.90 -6.37 -8.64
N ILE A 251 -2.66 -5.92 -7.42
CA ILE A 251 -1.47 -6.33 -6.65
C ILE A 251 -1.92 -7.20 -5.47
N ASP A 252 -1.53 -8.48 -5.49
CA ASP A 252 -1.72 -9.37 -4.33
C ASP A 252 -0.59 -9.17 -3.31
N ASN A 253 -0.97 -8.74 -2.12
CA ASN A 253 -0.05 -8.49 -1.03
C ASN A 253 -0.31 -9.46 0.11
N PRO A 254 0.55 -10.48 0.32
CA PRO A 254 0.41 -11.34 1.47
C PRO A 254 0.76 -10.60 2.76
N GLY A 255 -0.23 -10.53 3.65
CA GLY A 255 -0.03 -10.13 5.03
C GLY A 255 0.13 -8.63 5.23
N MET A 256 -0.99 -7.91 5.12
CA MET A 256 -1.17 -6.55 5.63
C MET A 256 -1.46 -6.51 7.14
N ARG A 257 -1.25 -7.62 7.88
CA ARG A 257 -1.49 -7.69 9.33
C ARG A 257 -0.61 -6.72 10.13
N GLU A 258 0.45 -6.17 9.54
CA GLU A 258 1.41 -5.25 10.17
C GLU A 258 1.82 -4.10 9.22
N VAL A 259 0.88 -3.52 8.46
CA VAL A 259 1.16 -2.29 7.71
C VAL A 259 1.58 -1.22 8.71
N GLY A 260 2.82 -0.76 8.54
CA GLY A 260 3.44 0.22 9.40
C GLY A 260 2.89 1.58 9.00
N MET A 261 2.37 2.30 9.97
CA MET A 261 1.88 3.65 9.80
C MET A 261 3.12 4.58 9.71
N THR A 262 3.76 4.66 8.54
CA THR A 262 5.05 5.36 8.35
C THR A 262 4.94 6.81 7.83
N GLN A 263 3.75 7.25 7.38
CA GLN A 263 3.50 8.63 6.88
C GLN A 263 2.10 9.16 7.28
N VAL A 264 1.85 9.29 8.58
CA VAL A 264 0.48 9.18 9.11
C VAL A 264 -0.23 10.50 9.33
N SER A 265 0.46 11.61 9.57
CA SER A 265 -0.20 12.85 10.02
C SER A 265 -1.31 13.29 9.05
N GLU A 266 -1.00 13.40 7.75
CA GLU A 266 -1.99 13.75 6.72
C GLU A 266 -3.07 12.67 6.55
N GLY A 267 -2.71 11.38 6.65
CA GLY A 267 -3.66 10.27 6.49
C GLY A 267 -4.69 10.16 7.61
N LEU A 268 -4.25 10.46 8.83
CA LEU A 268 -5.08 10.40 10.04
C LEU A 268 -5.99 11.62 10.12
N GLU A 269 -5.49 12.82 9.83
CA GLU A 269 -6.31 14.03 9.69
C GLU A 269 -7.41 13.87 8.64
N LYS A 270 -7.10 13.26 7.48
CA LYS A 270 -8.09 13.04 6.43
C LYS A 270 -9.14 11.97 6.79
N THR A 271 -8.77 11.00 7.62
CA THR A 271 -9.69 9.90 8.00
C THR A 271 -10.61 10.31 9.16
N PHE A 272 -10.11 11.16 10.06
CA PHE A 272 -10.84 11.72 11.19
C PHE A 272 -10.95 13.23 11.01
N ASP A 273 -11.57 13.63 9.90
CA ASP A 273 -11.70 15.02 9.46
C ASP A 273 -12.52 15.87 10.43
N ASP A 274 -13.57 15.30 11.00
CA ASP A 274 -14.34 15.85 12.11
C ASP A 274 -13.44 16.21 13.30
N ILE A 275 -12.60 15.27 13.75
CA ILE A 275 -11.64 15.50 14.84
C ILE A 275 -10.59 16.53 14.42
N ALA A 276 -10.07 16.46 13.19
CA ALA A 276 -9.09 17.40 12.67
C ALA A 276 -9.65 18.84 12.57
N ASN A 277 -10.93 18.99 12.22
CA ASN A 277 -11.60 20.28 12.17
C ASN A 277 -11.80 20.85 13.59
N LEU A 278 -12.27 20.03 14.54
CA LEU A 278 -12.37 20.42 15.95
C LEU A 278 -10.99 20.75 16.55
N ALA A 279 -9.95 20.02 16.17
CA ALA A 279 -8.59 20.26 16.65
C ALA A 279 -8.05 21.65 16.27
N ARG A 280 -8.53 22.26 15.18
CA ARG A 280 -8.17 23.65 14.79
C ARG A 280 -8.73 24.70 15.73
N GLU A 281 -9.79 24.36 16.48
CA GLU A 281 -10.41 25.25 17.47
C GLU A 281 -9.77 25.10 18.86
N CYS A 282 -8.84 24.15 19.04
CA CYS A 282 -8.08 24.03 20.27
C CYS A 282 -7.24 25.28 20.52
N LYS A 283 -7.17 25.68 21.79
CA LYS A 283 -6.34 26.79 22.25
C LYS A 283 -4.84 26.62 21.97
N PHE A 284 -4.37 25.37 21.97
CA PHE A 284 -2.97 25.01 21.80
C PHE A 284 -2.77 24.23 20.49
N LEU A 285 -1.72 24.59 19.75
CA LEU A 285 -1.33 23.94 18.48
C LEU A 285 -0.79 22.52 18.67
N ASP A 286 -0.25 22.20 19.84
CA ASP A 286 0.33 20.91 20.21
C ASP A 286 -0.59 20.09 21.12
N CYS A 287 -1.90 20.37 21.07
CA CYS A 287 -2.90 19.62 21.84
C CYS A 287 -2.89 18.14 21.43
N THR A 288 -2.68 17.24 22.38
CA THR A 288 -2.73 15.78 22.17
C THR A 288 -4.14 15.22 22.26
N HIS A 289 -5.12 16.06 22.61
CA HIS A 289 -6.53 15.72 22.81
C HIS A 289 -6.74 14.63 23.85
N THR A 290 -5.90 14.55 24.89
CA THR A 290 -5.98 13.50 25.92
C THR A 290 -6.40 14.02 27.29
N SER A 291 -5.92 15.19 27.70
CA SER A 291 -6.11 15.71 29.06
C SER A 291 -6.02 17.23 29.17
N GLU A 292 -5.87 17.92 28.03
CA GLU A 292 -5.69 19.36 27.96
C GLU A 292 -6.96 20.11 28.36
N ARG A 293 -6.76 21.19 29.13
CA ARG A 293 -7.83 22.15 29.44
C ARG A 293 -8.12 22.99 28.20
N ASP A 294 -9.40 23.30 27.97
CA ASP A 294 -9.88 24.04 26.79
C ASP A 294 -9.66 23.30 25.45
N CYS A 295 -9.68 21.95 25.45
CA CYS A 295 -9.61 21.15 24.24
C CYS A 295 -10.99 21.06 23.57
N ALA A 296 -11.12 21.62 22.37
CA ALA A 296 -12.38 21.60 21.60
C ALA A 296 -12.85 20.16 21.30
N VAL A 297 -11.92 19.23 21.03
CA VAL A 297 -12.23 17.81 20.81
C VAL A 297 -12.83 17.16 22.06
N LEU A 298 -12.29 17.44 23.25
CA LEU A 298 -12.84 16.89 24.50
C LEU A 298 -14.18 17.53 24.86
N LEU A 299 -14.36 18.82 24.57
CA LEU A 299 -15.64 19.51 24.76
C LEU A 299 -16.74 18.93 23.84
N ALA A 300 -16.45 18.73 22.57
CA ALA A 300 -17.37 18.10 21.62
C ALA A 300 -17.74 16.66 22.03
N LEU A 301 -16.78 15.92 22.60
CA LEU A 301 -17.02 14.60 23.17
C LEU A 301 -17.94 14.65 24.40
N GLU A 302 -17.76 15.62 25.30
CA GLU A 302 -18.62 15.83 26.47
C GLU A 302 -20.05 16.26 26.09
N GLN A 303 -20.19 17.04 25.01
CA GLN A 303 -21.48 17.53 24.49
C GLN A 303 -22.22 16.51 23.63
N GLY A 304 -21.58 15.38 23.29
CA GLY A 304 -22.16 14.33 22.45
C GLY A 304 -22.15 14.65 20.95
N GLU A 305 -21.38 15.65 20.53
CA GLU A 305 -21.19 16.03 19.12
C GLU A 305 -20.17 15.13 18.42
N LEU A 306 -19.30 14.45 19.18
CA LEU A 306 -18.31 13.49 18.69
C LEU A 306 -18.59 12.08 19.22
N ASP A 307 -18.63 11.08 18.35
CA ASP A 307 -18.79 9.67 18.73
C ASP A 307 -17.61 9.19 19.61
N PRO A 308 -17.86 8.75 20.86
CA PRO A 308 -16.82 8.23 21.74
C PRO A 308 -16.02 7.06 21.15
N GLN A 309 -16.64 6.22 20.33
CA GLN A 309 -15.94 5.11 19.69
C GLN A 309 -14.97 5.59 18.60
N LYS A 310 -15.35 6.64 17.85
CA LYS A 310 -14.50 7.27 16.84
C LYS A 310 -13.29 7.95 17.49
N TYR A 311 -13.52 8.73 18.55
CA TYR A 311 -12.45 9.33 19.35
C TYR A 311 -11.49 8.29 19.93
N ALA A 312 -12.02 7.19 20.51
CA ALA A 312 -11.18 6.13 21.06
C ALA A 312 -10.30 5.45 19.99
N ASN A 313 -10.82 5.27 18.78
CA ASN A 313 -10.03 4.72 17.67
C ASN A 313 -8.96 5.70 17.18
N PHE A 314 -9.30 6.99 17.06
CA PHE A 314 -8.35 8.05 16.73
C PHE A 314 -7.16 8.06 17.70
N ILE A 315 -7.42 8.13 19.02
CA ILE A 315 -6.36 8.14 20.04
C ILE A 315 -5.49 6.88 19.97
N LYS A 316 -6.09 5.72 19.65
CA LYS A 316 -5.34 4.47 19.51
C LYS A 316 -4.38 4.51 18.31
N LEU A 317 -4.85 4.99 17.17
CA LEU A 317 -4.03 5.14 15.96
C LEU A 317 -2.96 6.21 16.13
N GLU A 318 -3.27 7.31 16.81
CA GLU A 318 -2.34 8.40 17.09
C GLU A 318 -1.20 7.95 18.02
N LYS A 319 -1.50 7.17 19.06
CA LYS A 319 -0.48 6.55 19.92
C LYS A 319 0.43 5.59 19.14
N GLU A 320 -0.13 4.81 18.24
CA GLU A 320 0.63 3.91 17.38
C GLU A 320 1.57 4.71 16.45
N ARG A 321 1.08 5.80 15.84
CA ARG A 321 1.87 6.73 15.03
C ARG A 321 3.07 7.28 15.82
N MET A 322 2.83 7.86 17.00
CA MET A 322 3.89 8.44 17.83
C MET A 322 4.98 7.41 18.19
N TYR A 323 4.57 6.17 18.48
CA TYR A 323 5.50 5.08 18.74
C TYR A 323 6.36 4.73 17.51
N PHE A 324 5.78 4.73 16.31
CA PHE A 324 6.54 4.51 15.07
C PHE A 324 7.51 5.65 14.74
N GLU A 325 7.10 6.91 14.89
CA GLU A 325 7.95 8.07 14.59
C GLU A 325 9.15 8.17 15.52
N SER A 326 8.95 7.93 16.81
CA SER A 326 10.02 7.94 17.81
C SER A 326 11.08 6.86 17.52
N ASP A 327 10.65 5.63 17.20
CA ASP A 327 11.56 4.54 16.81
C ASP A 327 12.33 4.88 15.52
N ALA A 328 11.68 5.52 14.54
CA ALA A 328 12.35 5.97 13.31
C ALA A 328 13.40 7.07 13.57
N LEU A 329 13.11 8.04 14.42
CA LEU A 329 14.02 9.13 14.79
C LEU A 329 15.24 8.62 15.58
N GLU A 330 15.02 7.74 16.56
CA GLU A 330 16.11 7.11 17.31
C GLU A 330 17.05 6.32 16.39
N ARG A 331 16.50 5.66 15.36
CA ARG A 331 17.31 4.92 14.38
C ARG A 331 18.11 5.83 13.47
N LYS A 332 17.51 6.89 12.92
CA LYS A 332 18.25 7.89 12.13
C LYS A 332 19.43 8.45 12.93
N LYS A 333 19.26 8.63 14.24
CA LYS A 333 20.34 9.03 15.14
C LYS A 333 21.42 7.95 15.27
N LYS A 334 21.03 6.69 15.56
CA LYS A 334 21.97 5.54 15.67
C LYS A 334 22.75 5.30 14.37
N ASP A 335 22.10 5.35 13.20
CA ASP A 335 22.74 5.17 11.89
C ASP A 335 23.71 6.31 11.58
N LYS A 336 23.34 7.56 11.91
CA LYS A 336 24.24 8.71 11.76
C LYS A 336 25.47 8.58 12.65
N ASP A 337 25.31 8.11 13.88
CA ASP A 337 26.41 7.92 14.82
C ASP A 337 27.32 6.75 14.42
N LEU A 338 26.74 5.65 13.94
CA LEU A 338 27.49 4.53 13.34
C LEU A 338 28.27 4.99 12.10
N GLY A 339 27.67 5.79 11.22
CA GLY A 339 28.33 6.36 10.05
C GLY A 339 29.52 7.27 10.42
N LYS A 340 29.41 8.05 11.49
CA LYS A 340 30.54 8.84 12.03
C LYS A 340 31.65 7.92 12.54
N LEU A 341 31.31 6.86 13.28
CA LEU A 341 32.27 5.90 13.82
C LEU A 341 33.03 5.15 12.71
N ILE A 342 32.34 4.72 11.65
CA ILE A 342 32.98 4.07 10.50
C ILE A 342 33.94 5.05 9.81
N LYS A 343 33.51 6.30 9.60
CA LYS A 343 34.37 7.34 9.01
C LYS A 343 35.60 7.65 9.87
N SER A 344 35.47 7.66 11.20
CA SER A 344 36.62 7.88 12.09
C SER A 344 37.62 6.72 12.04
N VAL A 345 37.14 5.47 12.08
CA VAL A 345 38.00 4.27 11.99
C VAL A 345 38.71 4.18 10.64
N VAL A 346 38.04 4.50 9.53
CA VAL A 346 38.67 4.55 8.20
C VAL A 346 39.72 5.65 8.12
N LYS A 347 39.48 6.81 8.73
CA LYS A 347 40.43 7.93 8.78
C LYS A 347 41.66 7.60 9.64
N GLU A 348 41.48 6.90 10.76
CA GLU A 348 42.58 6.41 11.59
C GLU A 348 43.41 5.35 10.90
N LYS A 349 42.79 4.37 10.22
CA LYS A 349 43.51 3.38 9.41
C LYS A 349 44.31 3.98 8.25
N LYS A 350 43.86 5.10 7.68
CA LYS A 350 44.64 5.86 6.68
C LYS A 350 45.82 6.62 7.29
N ARG A 351 45.72 7.04 8.56
CA ARG A 351 46.80 7.72 9.30
C ARG A 351 47.87 6.76 9.82
N THR A 352 47.52 5.52 10.13
CA THR A 352 48.45 4.47 10.61
C THR A 352 49.15 3.71 9.48
N LYS A 353 48.85 4.04 8.21
CA LYS A 353 49.47 3.44 7.01
C LYS A 353 50.67 4.22 6.46
N TYR A 354 51.13 5.25 7.17
CA TYR A 354 52.35 6.01 6.87
C TYR A 354 53.37 5.83 7.99
#